data_AF-A0A7S4KK57-F1
#
_entry.id   AF-A0A7S4KK57-F1
#
_cell.length_a   1.000
_cell.length_b   1.000
_cell.length_c   1.000
_cell.angle_alpha   90.00
_cell.angle_beta   90.00
_cell.angle_gamma   90.00
#
_symmetry.space_group_name_H-M   'P 1'
#
loop_
_entity.id
_entity.type
_entity.pdbx_description
1 polymer ?
#
loop_
_entity_poly.entity_id
_entity_poly.type
_entity_poly.pdbx_seq_one_letter_code
_entity_poly.pdbx_strand_id
1 'polypeptide(L)'
;TGAHCEGGLLSALFFLIVADIRQSLPDTITEADRQYFFPSRYRDVPIDFGSPNFAFQRENVIRELFESLASMSPVDLYIMLQRNYERYFHTQYAGMYAGYSLETLSTVARAILHKNALIPLLQYILVECSLSGLPDLWMWTVHDTIHDVPAIRCVEVKAPNDSLSDTQR
;
A
#
# COMPACT_ATOMS: atom_id res chain seq x y z
N THR A 1 -15.27 8.98 10.80
CA THR A 1 -14.68 7.70 11.23
C THR A 1 -13.18 7.83 11.34
N GLY A 2 -12.51 6.97 12.11
CA GLY A 2 -11.05 6.95 12.17
C GLY A 2 -10.50 5.69 12.82
N ALA A 3 -9.21 5.46 12.64
CA ALA A 3 -8.48 4.34 13.23
C ALA A 3 -7.15 4.81 13.82
N HIS A 4 -6.79 4.26 14.98
CA HIS A 4 -5.44 4.31 15.52
C HIS A 4 -4.67 3.14 14.95
N CYS A 5 -3.74 3.42 14.03
CA CYS A 5 -3.08 2.37 13.27
C CYS A 5 -1.58 2.55 13.06
N GLU A 6 -0.97 3.68 13.45
CA GLU A 6 0.49 3.90 13.34
C GLU A 6 1.03 3.61 11.91
N GLY A 7 0.21 3.86 10.88
CA GLY A 7 0.52 3.52 9.48
C GLY A 7 0.00 2.17 8.96
N GLY A 8 -0.64 1.35 9.80
CA GLY A 8 -1.20 0.05 9.44
C GLY A 8 -2.21 0.10 8.28
N LEU A 9 -3.01 1.17 8.16
CA LEU A 9 -3.88 1.39 7.01
C LEU A 9 -3.09 1.58 5.71
N LEU A 10 -2.02 2.40 5.76
CA LEU A 10 -1.18 2.62 4.59
C LEU A 10 -0.40 1.36 4.22
N SER A 11 0.07 0.59 5.20
CA SER A 11 0.67 -0.73 4.99
C SER A 11 -0.29 -1.69 4.30
N ALA A 12 -1.52 -1.81 4.79
CA ALA A 12 -2.56 -2.64 4.19
C ALA A 12 -2.82 -2.25 2.73
N LEU A 13 -2.96 -0.95 2.46
CA LEU A 13 -3.14 -0.43 1.11
C LEU A 13 -1.95 -0.70 0.21
N PHE A 14 -0.73 -0.47 0.70
CA PHE A 14 0.50 -0.77 -0.03
C PHE A 14 0.53 -2.25 -0.45
N PHE A 15 0.33 -3.17 0.51
CA PHE A 15 0.34 -4.61 0.25
C PHE A 15 -0.69 -5.06 -0.79
N LEU A 16 -1.88 -4.45 -0.80
CA LEU A 16 -2.94 -4.73 -1.79
C LEU A 16 -2.66 -4.11 -3.15
N ILE A 17 -2.23 -2.85 -3.21
CA ILE A 17 -2.01 -2.13 -4.46
C ILE A 17 -0.82 -2.73 -5.22
N VAL A 18 0.28 -3.05 -4.53
CA VAL A 18 1.47 -3.63 -5.16
C VAL A 18 1.41 -5.17 -5.26
N ALA A 19 0.28 -5.81 -4.95
CA ALA A 19 0.19 -7.26 -4.80
C ALA A 19 0.66 -8.06 -6.03
N ASP A 20 0.30 -7.62 -7.23
CA ASP A 20 0.72 -8.27 -8.47
C ASP A 20 2.26 -8.08 -8.69
N ILE A 21 2.80 -6.90 -8.40
CA ILE A 21 4.25 -6.59 -8.49
C ILE A 21 5.05 -7.40 -7.46
N ARG A 22 4.49 -7.62 -6.26
CA ARG A 22 5.09 -8.47 -5.22
C ARG A 22 5.28 -9.92 -5.66
N GLN A 23 4.56 -10.39 -6.68
CA GLN A 23 4.73 -11.73 -7.25
C GLN A 23 5.55 -11.73 -8.55
N SER A 24 5.88 -10.55 -9.08
CA SER A 24 6.57 -10.43 -10.36
C SER A 24 8.07 -10.68 -10.22
N LEU A 25 8.65 -11.15 -11.33
CA LEU A 25 10.10 -11.19 -11.49
C LEU A 25 10.60 -9.82 -11.98
N PRO A 26 11.92 -9.55 -11.87
CA PRO A 26 12.53 -8.41 -12.52
C PRO A 26 12.32 -8.39 -14.03
N ASP A 27 12.31 -7.19 -14.61
CA ASP A 27 12.04 -6.98 -16.04
C ASP A 27 13.07 -7.66 -16.95
N THR A 28 14.27 -7.93 -16.45
CA THR A 28 15.41 -8.47 -17.20
C THR A 28 15.56 -10.00 -17.10
N ILE A 29 14.68 -10.66 -16.36
CA ILE A 29 14.88 -12.03 -15.89
C ILE A 29 13.76 -12.95 -16.37
N THR A 30 14.09 -14.22 -16.62
CA THR A 30 13.14 -15.19 -17.16
C THR A 30 12.50 -16.04 -16.06
N GLU A 31 11.42 -16.74 -16.39
CA GLU A 31 10.76 -17.69 -15.46
C GLU A 31 11.72 -18.80 -14.98
N ALA A 32 12.74 -19.16 -15.77
CA ALA A 32 13.77 -20.13 -15.37
C ALA A 32 14.59 -19.67 -14.15
N ASP A 33 14.67 -18.36 -13.94
CA ASP A 33 15.42 -17.73 -12.86
C ASP A 33 14.55 -17.47 -11.62
N ARG A 34 13.24 -17.82 -11.65
CA ARG A 34 12.31 -17.61 -10.53
C ARG A 34 12.86 -18.16 -9.22
N GLN A 35 13.53 -19.30 -9.27
CA GLN A 35 14.12 -19.94 -8.09
C GLN A 35 15.16 -19.06 -7.36
N TYR A 36 15.83 -18.14 -8.04
CA TYR A 36 16.78 -17.23 -7.41
C TYR A 36 16.07 -16.13 -6.60
N PHE A 37 14.87 -15.73 -7.03
CA PHE A 37 14.04 -14.75 -6.33
C PHE A 37 13.10 -15.39 -5.32
N PHE A 38 12.67 -16.62 -5.58
CA PHE A 38 11.78 -17.42 -4.74
C PHE A 38 12.43 -18.77 -4.44
N PRO A 39 13.45 -18.81 -3.56
CA PRO A 39 14.23 -20.03 -3.28
C PRO A 39 13.45 -21.12 -2.55
N SER A 40 12.23 -20.82 -2.09
CA SER A 40 11.36 -21.81 -1.45
C SER A 40 9.90 -21.52 -1.72
N ARG A 41 9.08 -22.59 -1.71
CA ARG A 41 7.61 -22.52 -1.79
C ARG A 41 6.91 -21.86 -0.59
N TYR A 42 7.68 -21.50 0.45
CA TYR A 42 7.15 -20.90 1.68
C TYR A 42 7.29 -19.37 1.69
N ARG A 43 7.73 -18.76 0.58
CA ARG A 43 7.80 -17.30 0.43
C ARG A 43 6.84 -16.84 -0.65
N ASP A 44 5.91 -15.98 -0.26
CA ASP A 44 4.98 -15.31 -1.16
C ASP A 44 5.52 -13.97 -1.70
N VAL A 45 6.79 -13.63 -1.46
CA VAL A 45 7.44 -12.43 -2.02
C VAL A 45 8.88 -12.77 -2.37
N PRO A 46 9.48 -12.09 -3.35
CA PRO A 46 10.85 -12.36 -3.75
C PRO A 46 11.83 -11.91 -2.64
N ILE A 47 13.03 -12.48 -2.64
CA ILE A 47 14.05 -12.21 -1.61
C ILE A 47 14.48 -10.74 -1.54
N ASP A 48 14.30 -9.98 -2.61
CA ASP A 48 14.63 -8.56 -2.70
C ASP A 48 13.49 -7.66 -2.19
N PHE A 49 12.28 -8.19 -1.95
CA PHE A 49 11.17 -7.43 -1.40
C PHE A 49 11.50 -6.87 -0.02
N GLY A 50 11.32 -5.55 0.15
CA GLY A 50 11.80 -4.81 1.33
C GLY A 50 13.23 -4.31 1.19
N SER A 51 13.78 -4.24 -0.03
CA SER A 51 15.03 -3.55 -0.34
C SER A 51 14.86 -2.59 -1.53
N PRO A 52 15.69 -1.54 -1.65
CA PRO A 52 15.64 -0.63 -2.79
C PRO A 52 15.83 -1.34 -4.15
N ASN A 53 16.50 -2.50 -4.16
CA ASN A 53 16.67 -3.31 -5.35
C ASN A 53 15.34 -3.83 -5.93
N PHE A 54 14.33 -4.08 -5.08
CA PHE A 54 13.02 -4.54 -5.55
C PHE A 54 12.39 -3.53 -6.50
N ALA A 55 12.40 -2.25 -6.11
CA ALA A 55 11.84 -1.17 -6.90
C ALA A 55 12.67 -0.91 -8.15
N PHE A 56 13.99 -0.89 -8.02
CA PHE A 56 14.92 -0.71 -9.15
C PHE A 56 14.75 -1.78 -10.23
N GLN A 57 14.61 -3.05 -9.83
CA GLN A 57 14.50 -4.18 -10.76
C GLN A 57 13.12 -4.33 -11.42
N ARG A 58 12.12 -3.58 -10.94
CA ARG A 58 10.71 -3.60 -11.39
C ARG A 58 10.22 -2.21 -11.79
N GLU A 59 11.14 -1.34 -12.21
CA GLU A 59 10.85 0.07 -12.50
C GLU A 59 9.74 0.22 -13.54
N ASN A 60 9.72 -0.61 -14.60
CA ASN A 60 8.72 -0.47 -15.65
C ASN A 60 7.32 -0.82 -15.14
N VAL A 61 7.15 -1.98 -14.49
CA VAL A 61 5.84 -2.39 -13.97
C VAL A 61 5.34 -1.47 -12.85
N ILE A 62 6.25 -0.90 -12.04
CA ILE A 62 5.90 0.11 -11.02
C ILE A 62 5.43 1.40 -11.69
N ARG A 63 6.12 1.85 -12.73
CA ARG A 63 5.70 3.02 -13.52
C ARG A 63 4.34 2.82 -14.16
N GLU A 64 4.09 1.66 -14.78
CA GLU A 64 2.80 1.31 -15.37
C GLU A 64 1.67 1.30 -14.31
N LEU A 65 1.95 0.78 -13.11
CA LEU A 65 1.01 0.86 -11.99
C LEU A 65 0.70 2.31 -11.62
N PHE A 66 1.72 3.18 -11.53
CA PHE A 66 1.53 4.59 -11.17
C PHE A 66 0.79 5.38 -12.25
N GLU A 67 1.08 5.13 -13.52
CA GLU A 67 0.32 5.70 -14.66
C GLU A 67 -1.15 5.25 -14.62
N SER A 68 -1.40 3.97 -14.37
CA SER A 68 -2.74 3.43 -14.21
C SER A 68 -3.48 4.11 -13.05
N LEU A 69 -2.87 4.17 -11.85
CA LEU A 69 -3.43 4.82 -10.66
C LEU A 69 -3.75 6.30 -10.89
N ALA A 70 -2.92 7.03 -11.63
CA ALA A 70 -3.13 8.45 -11.91
C ALA A 70 -4.39 8.72 -12.75
N SER A 71 -4.79 7.76 -13.58
CA SER A 71 -5.98 7.83 -14.43
C SER A 71 -7.20 7.09 -13.87
N MET A 72 -7.04 6.40 -12.74
CA MET A 72 -8.02 5.45 -12.22
C MET A 72 -9.25 6.15 -11.65
N SER A 73 -10.46 5.70 -12.03
CA SER A 73 -11.67 6.17 -11.39
C SER A 73 -11.80 5.61 -9.96
N PRO A 74 -12.60 6.25 -9.08
CA PRO A 74 -12.92 5.68 -7.76
C PRO A 74 -13.44 4.24 -7.81
N VAL A 75 -14.18 3.89 -8.86
CA VAL A 75 -14.76 2.56 -9.07
C VAL A 75 -13.66 1.56 -9.47
N ASP A 76 -12.78 1.95 -10.39
CA ASP A 76 -11.67 1.08 -10.83
C ASP A 76 -10.70 0.79 -9.68
N LEU A 77 -10.44 1.78 -8.82
CA LEU A 77 -9.63 1.61 -7.61
C LEU A 77 -10.28 0.62 -6.65
N TYR A 78 -11.59 0.71 -6.42
CA TYR A 78 -12.32 -0.27 -5.61
C TYR A 78 -12.23 -1.67 -6.21
N ILE A 79 -12.45 -1.82 -7.52
CA ILE A 79 -12.39 -3.12 -8.21
C ILE A 79 -11.00 -3.74 -8.09
N MET A 80 -9.95 -2.94 -8.28
CA MET A 80 -8.57 -3.40 -8.11
C MET A 80 -8.31 -3.87 -6.67
N LEU A 81 -8.71 -3.07 -5.67
CA LEU A 81 -8.54 -3.43 -4.26
C LEU A 81 -9.34 -4.70 -3.92
N GLN A 82 -10.58 -4.81 -4.38
CA GLN A 82 -11.43 -5.98 -4.16
C GLN A 82 -10.77 -7.25 -4.73
N ARG A 83 -10.39 -7.18 -6.01
CA ARG A 83 -9.72 -8.28 -6.72
C ARG A 83 -8.50 -8.75 -5.94
N ASN A 84 -7.65 -7.82 -5.51
CA ASN A 84 -6.41 -8.17 -4.82
C ASN A 84 -6.69 -8.65 -3.38
N TYR A 85 -7.70 -8.08 -2.70
CA TYR A 85 -8.12 -8.51 -1.38
C TYR A 85 -8.55 -9.98 -1.39
N GLU A 86 -9.41 -10.36 -2.34
CA GLU A 86 -9.93 -11.71 -2.51
C GLU A 86 -8.84 -12.68 -2.99
N ARG A 87 -8.08 -12.31 -4.04
CA ARG A 87 -7.06 -13.16 -4.65
C ARG A 87 -5.94 -13.54 -3.67
N TYR A 88 -5.52 -12.59 -2.83
CA TYR A 88 -4.39 -12.77 -1.92
C TYR A 88 -4.78 -13.11 -0.49
N PHE A 89 -6.08 -13.28 -0.20
CA PHE A 89 -6.61 -13.53 1.15
C PHE A 89 -6.03 -14.77 1.84
N HIS A 90 -5.51 -15.73 1.07
CA HIS A 90 -4.90 -16.96 1.60
C HIS A 90 -3.37 -16.92 1.67
N THR A 91 -2.74 -15.78 1.39
CA THR A 91 -1.28 -15.63 1.49
C THR A 91 -0.84 -15.32 2.91
N GLN A 92 0.45 -15.50 3.21
CA GLN A 92 1.05 -15.16 4.51
C GLN A 92 0.91 -13.68 4.89
N TYR A 93 0.59 -12.81 3.92
CA TYR A 93 0.42 -11.38 4.10
C TYR A 93 -1.03 -10.93 4.30
N ALA A 94 -1.99 -11.86 4.24
CA ALA A 94 -3.39 -11.52 4.46
C ALA A 94 -3.63 -10.80 5.79
N GLY A 95 -2.88 -11.18 6.84
CA GLY A 95 -2.93 -10.53 8.15
C GLY A 95 -2.61 -9.03 8.15
N MET A 96 -1.90 -8.52 7.13
CA MET A 96 -1.57 -7.09 7.02
C MET A 96 -2.79 -6.23 6.68
N TYR A 97 -3.83 -6.81 6.07
CA TYR A 97 -5.01 -6.06 5.63
C TYR A 97 -6.34 -6.67 6.07
N ALA A 98 -6.37 -7.93 6.52
CA ALA A 98 -7.59 -8.62 6.94
C ALA A 98 -8.27 -7.99 8.18
N GLY A 99 -7.54 -7.16 8.94
CA GLY A 99 -8.10 -6.38 10.06
C GLY A 99 -8.95 -5.18 9.62
N TYR A 100 -8.93 -4.83 8.33
CA TYR A 100 -9.69 -3.71 7.79
C TYR A 100 -10.74 -4.18 6.81
N SER A 101 -11.95 -3.60 6.85
CA SER A 101 -12.95 -3.87 5.83
C SER A 101 -12.49 -3.33 4.48
N LEU A 102 -12.86 -4.01 3.39
CA LEU A 102 -12.61 -3.53 2.03
C LEU A 102 -13.17 -2.12 1.80
N GLU A 103 -14.34 -1.82 2.37
CA GLU A 103 -14.94 -0.48 2.34
C GLU A 103 -14.05 0.58 3.01
N THR A 104 -13.46 0.26 4.16
CA THR A 104 -12.52 1.14 4.85
C THR A 104 -11.29 1.39 3.98
N LEU A 105 -10.69 0.32 3.47
CA LEU A 105 -9.49 0.40 2.62
C LEU A 105 -9.78 1.24 1.36
N SER A 106 -10.86 0.96 0.66
CA SER A 106 -11.25 1.74 -0.53
C SER A 106 -11.52 3.20 -0.20
N THR A 107 -12.24 3.49 0.88
CA THR A 107 -12.55 4.88 1.27
C THR A 107 -11.28 5.67 1.58
N VAL A 108 -10.36 5.08 2.34
CA VAL A 108 -9.07 5.71 2.65
C VAL A 108 -8.23 5.87 1.38
N ALA A 109 -8.12 4.85 0.53
CA ALA A 109 -7.36 4.92 -0.72
C ALA A 109 -7.89 6.03 -1.65
N ARG A 110 -9.21 6.15 -1.82
CA ARG A 110 -9.84 7.21 -2.62
C ARG A 110 -9.55 8.60 -2.06
N ALA A 111 -9.60 8.75 -0.74
CA ALA A 111 -9.31 10.02 -0.09
C ALA A 111 -7.85 10.46 -0.29
N ILE A 112 -6.90 9.52 -0.15
CA ILE A 112 -5.47 9.78 -0.38
C ILE A 112 -5.20 10.07 -1.86
N LEU A 113 -5.82 9.30 -2.78
CA LEU A 113 -5.69 9.49 -4.22
C LEU A 113 -6.19 10.87 -4.64
N HIS A 114 -7.35 11.30 -4.14
CA HIS A 114 -7.88 12.64 -4.41
C HIS A 114 -6.97 13.77 -3.90
N LYS A 115 -6.20 13.53 -2.84
CA LYS A 115 -5.18 14.46 -2.34
C LYS A 115 -3.86 14.40 -3.12
N ASN A 116 -3.79 13.64 -4.21
CA ASN A 116 -2.58 13.38 -5.00
C ASN A 116 -1.43 12.80 -4.15
N ALA A 117 -1.75 12.12 -3.05
CA ALA A 117 -0.77 11.63 -2.09
C ALA A 117 -0.50 10.12 -2.23
N LEU A 118 -1.35 9.36 -2.93
CA LEU A 118 -1.26 7.90 -2.93
C LEU A 118 0.02 7.43 -3.62
N ILE A 119 0.29 7.92 -4.84
CA ILE A 119 1.48 7.56 -5.60
C ILE A 119 2.78 7.97 -4.86
N PRO A 120 2.93 9.23 -4.37
CA PRO A 120 4.11 9.61 -3.58
C PRO A 120 4.34 8.73 -2.34
N LEU A 121 3.28 8.35 -1.63
CA LEU A 121 3.39 7.48 -0.46
C LEU A 121 3.82 6.05 -0.84
N LEU A 122 3.25 5.48 -1.90
CA LEU A 122 3.66 4.16 -2.39
C LEU A 122 5.12 4.18 -2.87
N GLN A 123 5.53 5.24 -3.57
CA GLN A 123 6.91 5.43 -4.01
C GLN A 123 7.87 5.53 -2.82
N TYR A 124 7.52 6.32 -1.81
CA TYR A 124 8.30 6.43 -0.57
C TYR A 124 8.50 5.05 0.08
N ILE A 125 7.44 4.26 0.23
CA ILE A 125 7.52 2.92 0.85
C ILE A 125 8.39 1.97 0.01
N LEU A 126 8.31 2.04 -1.32
CA LEU A 126 9.13 1.22 -2.21
C LEU A 126 10.62 1.57 -2.15
N VAL A 127 10.95 2.85 -2.01
CA VAL A 127 12.34 3.34 -2.00
C VAL A 127 12.96 3.21 -0.62
N GLU A 128 12.30 3.74 0.42
CA GLU A 128 12.82 3.75 1.79
C GLU A 128 12.64 2.39 2.48
N CYS A 129 11.79 1.51 1.93
CA CYS A 129 11.46 0.22 2.53
C CYS A 129 11.01 0.34 3.99
N SER A 130 10.38 1.47 4.32
CA SER A 130 9.99 1.82 5.68
C SER A 130 8.57 2.38 5.73
N LEU A 131 7.90 2.05 6.84
CA LEU A 131 6.60 2.59 7.24
C LEU A 131 6.73 3.38 8.56
N SER A 132 7.95 3.63 9.04
CA SER A 132 8.20 4.38 10.27
C SER A 132 7.85 5.86 10.11
N GLY A 133 7.38 6.49 11.21
CA GLY A 133 7.07 7.92 11.23
C GLY A 133 5.70 8.28 10.67
N LEU A 134 4.90 7.28 10.28
CA LEU A 134 3.53 7.53 9.86
C LEU A 134 2.66 7.96 11.05
N PRO A 135 1.67 8.85 10.83
CA PRO A 135 0.84 9.35 11.92
C PRO A 135 0.04 8.26 12.63
N ASP A 136 -0.11 8.41 13.95
CA ASP A 136 -0.88 7.53 14.82
C ASP A 136 -2.32 7.31 14.34
N LEU A 137 -3.04 8.40 14.07
CA LEU A 137 -4.46 8.42 13.76
C LEU A 137 -4.73 8.81 12.31
N TRP A 138 -5.61 8.05 11.67
CA TRP A 138 -6.14 8.35 10.34
C TRP A 138 -7.64 8.54 10.46
N MET A 139 -8.15 9.71 10.06
CA MET A 139 -9.56 10.07 10.15
C MET A 139 -10.11 10.39 8.76
N TRP A 140 -11.33 9.94 8.49
CA TRP A 140 -12.00 10.21 7.22
C TRP A 140 -13.52 10.43 7.37
N THR A 141 -14.10 11.14 6.40
CA THR A 141 -15.55 11.24 6.26
C THR A 141 -16.11 9.96 5.67
N VAL A 142 -17.26 9.52 6.18
CA VAL A 142 -18.01 8.40 5.59
C VAL A 142 -19.01 9.00 4.61
N HIS A 143 -19.13 8.36 3.45
CA HIS A 143 -20.11 8.73 2.44
C HIS A 143 -20.86 7.48 1.99
N ASP A 144 -22.12 7.66 1.63
CA ASP A 144 -22.99 6.56 1.22
C ASP A 144 -22.69 6.05 -0.20
N THR A 145 -21.94 6.82 -1.00
CA THR A 145 -21.65 6.47 -2.39
C THR A 145 -20.15 6.35 -2.69
N ILE A 146 -19.82 5.47 -3.64
CA ILE A 146 -18.46 5.30 -4.15
C ILE A 146 -17.95 6.49 -4.98
N HIS A 147 -18.86 7.37 -5.42
CA HIS A 147 -18.52 8.55 -6.21
C HIS A 147 -18.15 9.75 -5.34
N ASP A 148 -18.57 9.75 -4.08
CA ASP A 148 -18.21 10.81 -3.15
C ASP A 148 -16.74 10.71 -2.76
N VAL A 149 -16.07 11.86 -2.78
CA VAL A 149 -14.67 11.98 -2.38
C VAL A 149 -14.61 12.16 -0.86
N PRO A 150 -14.04 11.18 -0.12
CA PRO A 150 -13.90 11.33 1.32
C PRO A 150 -12.81 12.34 1.65
N ALA A 151 -13.06 13.20 2.63
CA ALA A 151 -12.00 13.99 3.25
C ALA A 151 -11.18 13.09 4.18
N ILE A 152 -9.87 13.33 4.24
CA ILE A 152 -8.95 12.62 5.13
C ILE A 152 -8.08 13.60 5.92
N ARG A 153 -7.78 13.23 7.17
CA ARG A 153 -6.82 13.91 8.05
C ARG A 153 -6.00 12.87 8.81
N CYS A 154 -4.69 13.02 8.77
CA CYS A 154 -3.77 12.24 9.57
C CYS A 154 -3.34 13.08 10.78
N VAL A 155 -3.28 12.47 11.96
CA VAL A 155 -2.98 13.15 13.22
C VAL A 155 -1.99 12.32 14.00
N GLU A 156 -0.85 12.93 14.31
CA GLU A 156 0.10 12.41 15.28
C GLU A 156 -0.33 12.88 16.68
N VAL A 157 -0.39 11.96 17.64
CA VAL A 157 -0.85 12.22 19.00
C VAL A 157 0.34 12.18 19.95
N LYS A 158 0.60 13.30 20.62
CA LYS A 158 1.66 13.41 21.62
C LYS A 158 1.10 13.58 23.01
N ALA A 159 1.55 12.73 23.93
CA ALA A 159 1.28 12.90 25.35
C ALA A 159 1.99 14.14 25.90
N PRO A 160 1.58 14.68 27.06
CA PRO A 160 2.35 15.72 27.73
C PRO A 160 3.81 15.24 27.94
N ASN A 161 4.77 16.04 27.45
CA ASN A 161 6.22 15.76 27.43
C ASN A 161 6.72 14.79 26.34
N ASP A 162 5.86 14.32 25.44
CA ASP A 162 6.31 13.65 24.21
C ASP A 162 6.53 14.69 23.09
N SER A 163 7.47 14.42 22.19
CA SER A 163 7.83 15.32 21.09
C SER A 163 7.90 14.57 19.77
N LEU A 164 7.71 15.29 18.66
CA LEU A 164 7.90 14.72 17.33
C LEU A 164 9.35 14.27 17.15
N SER A 165 9.53 12.98 16.87
CA SER A 165 10.82 12.42 16.47
C SER A 165 11.23 12.95 15.09
N ASP A 166 12.51 12.81 14.75
CA ASP A 166 13.01 13.26 13.43
C ASP A 166 12.34 12.52 12.27
N THR A 167 11.95 11.26 12.46
CA THR A 167 11.23 10.47 11.45
C THR A 167 9.77 10.91 11.28
N GLN A 168 9.18 11.56 12.28
CA GLN A 168 7.79 12.05 12.25
C GLN A 168 7.65 13.47 11.70
N ARG A 169 8.75 14.22 11.60
CA ARG A 169 8.78 15.61 11.12
C ARG A 169 8.85 15.67 9.60
#